data_AF-A0A242KFK5-F1
#
_entry.id   AF-A0A242KFK5-F1
#
_cell.length_a   1.000
_cell.length_b   1.000
_cell.length_c   1.000
_cell.angle_alpha   90.00
_cell.angle_beta   90.00
_cell.angle_gamma   90.00
#
_symmetry.space_group_name_H-M   'P 1'
#
loop_
_entity.id
_entity.type
_entity.pdbx_description
1 polymer ?
#
loop_
_entity_poly.entity_id
_entity_poly.type
_entity_poly.pdbx_seq_one_letter_code
_entity_poly.pdbx_strand_id
1 'polypeptide(L)'
;MKYKKHQKRTHTLIWLLAVSFFFLPLSAHAQEQAFNIYAIPLFPASQVDEGKGYYDLNLAPNQKEILRLEVGNTSAEPIRVQVTPHTAYTNVLGKVEYGKDAIEADP
;
A
#
# COMPACT_ATOMS: atom_id res chain seq x y z
N MET A 1 -21.46 -10.94 62.30
CA MET A 1 -21.29 -11.86 61.16
C MET A 1 -21.83 -11.36 59.80
N LYS A 2 -22.65 -10.28 59.73
CA LYS A 2 -23.21 -9.78 58.45
C LYS A 2 -22.20 -9.02 57.54
N TYR A 3 -21.20 -8.33 58.13
CA TYR A 3 -20.25 -7.46 57.39
C TYR A 3 -19.32 -8.23 56.43
N LYS A 4 -18.74 -9.37 56.86
CA LYS A 4 -17.87 -10.22 56.04
C LYS A 4 -18.59 -10.85 54.84
N LYS A 5 -19.91 -11.06 54.92
CA LYS A 5 -20.71 -11.65 53.84
C LYS A 5 -20.92 -10.65 52.70
N HIS A 6 -21.13 -9.37 53.01
CA HIS A 6 -21.23 -8.29 52.01
C HIS A 6 -19.88 -8.04 51.31
N GLN A 7 -18.78 -8.00 52.07
CA GLN A 7 -17.43 -7.84 51.52
C GLN A 7 -17.01 -9.02 50.61
N LYS A 8 -17.33 -10.26 50.99
CA LYS A 8 -17.11 -11.42 50.11
C LYS A 8 -17.97 -11.34 48.84
N ARG A 9 -19.23 -10.89 48.94
CA ARG A 9 -20.15 -10.72 47.79
C ARG A 9 -19.65 -9.66 46.81
N THR A 10 -19.12 -8.54 47.30
CA THR A 10 -18.54 -7.48 46.46
C THR A 10 -17.26 -7.94 45.78
N HIS A 11 -16.38 -8.69 46.45
CA HIS A 11 -15.19 -9.26 45.82
C HIS A 11 -15.53 -10.29 44.74
N THR A 12 -16.52 -11.17 44.95
CA THR A 12 -16.99 -12.07 43.89
C THR A 12 -17.57 -11.33 42.69
N LEU A 13 -18.29 -10.23 42.91
CA LEU A 13 -18.84 -9.41 41.82
C LEU A 13 -17.73 -8.72 41.01
N ILE A 14 -16.71 -8.17 41.68
CA ILE A 14 -15.54 -7.56 41.03
C ILE A 14 -14.76 -8.60 40.23
N TRP A 15 -14.60 -9.81 40.78
CA TRP A 15 -13.90 -10.89 40.11
C TRP A 15 -14.65 -11.38 38.86
N LEU A 16 -15.98 -11.52 38.96
CA LEU A 16 -16.85 -11.83 37.81
C LEU A 16 -16.76 -10.75 36.72
N LEU A 17 -16.75 -9.47 37.10
CA LEU A 17 -16.61 -8.35 36.16
C LEU A 17 -15.25 -8.37 35.44
N ALA A 18 -14.17 -8.66 36.16
CA ALA A 18 -12.83 -8.76 35.59
C ALA A 18 -12.71 -9.92 34.59
N VAL A 19 -13.28 -11.09 34.93
CA VAL A 19 -13.31 -12.25 34.02
C VAL A 19 -14.17 -11.99 32.79
N SER A 20 -15.30 -11.28 32.94
CA SER A 20 -16.13 -10.87 31.81
C SER A 20 -15.37 -10.02 30.78
N PHE A 21 -14.36 -9.26 31.21
CA PHE A 21 -13.58 -8.39 30.33
C PHE A 21 -12.64 -9.19 29.40
N PHE A 22 -12.23 -10.40 29.79
CA PHE A 22 -11.41 -11.29 28.97
C PHE A 22 -12.18 -11.97 27.83
N PHE A 23 -13.51 -11.97 27.89
CA PHE A 23 -14.38 -12.55 26.86
C PHE A 23 -14.90 -11.51 25.86
N LEU A 24 -14.47 -10.26 25.95
CA LEU A 24 -14.80 -9.25 24.95
C LEU A 24 -14.00 -9.52 23.67
N PRO A 25 -14.67 -9.71 22.51
CA PRO A 25 -13.97 -9.89 21.26
C PRO A 25 -13.19 -8.61 20.92
N LEU A 26 -11.89 -8.74 20.70
CA LEU A 26 -11.06 -7.68 20.12
C LEU A 26 -11.26 -7.69 18.61
N SER A 27 -12.16 -6.81 18.12
CA SER A 27 -12.32 -6.58 16.69
C SER A 27 -11.35 -5.50 16.23
N ALA A 28 -10.56 -5.80 15.20
CA ALA A 28 -9.79 -4.83 14.45
C ALA A 28 -10.31 -4.80 13.00
N HIS A 29 -10.54 -3.61 12.47
CA HIS A 29 -10.91 -3.43 11.07
C HIS A 29 -9.71 -2.84 10.32
N ALA A 30 -9.22 -3.55 9.31
CA ALA A 30 -8.29 -2.99 8.35
C ALA A 30 -9.11 -2.22 7.30
N GLN A 31 -8.82 -0.93 7.14
CA GLN A 31 -9.34 -0.15 6.03
C GLN A 31 -8.51 -0.50 4.80
N GLU A 32 -9.03 -1.34 3.91
CA GLU A 32 -8.42 -1.56 2.61
C GLU A 32 -8.73 -0.34 1.72
N GLN A 33 -7.72 0.46 1.44
CA GLN A 33 -7.82 1.50 0.43
C GLN A 33 -7.75 0.82 -0.93
N ALA A 34 -8.90 0.48 -1.49
CA ALA A 34 -8.98 0.03 -2.88
C ALA A 34 -8.44 1.16 -3.77
N PHE A 35 -7.33 0.89 -4.46
CA PHE A 35 -6.85 1.78 -5.52
C PHE A 35 -7.80 1.60 -6.69
N ASN A 36 -8.72 2.54 -6.89
CA ASN A 36 -9.72 2.48 -7.97
C ASN A 36 -9.15 2.86 -9.34
N ILE A 37 -7.84 2.72 -9.51
CA ILE A 37 -7.09 3.09 -10.71
C ILE A 37 -6.12 1.96 -10.99
N TYR A 38 -6.05 1.54 -12.25
CA TYR A 38 -4.98 0.68 -12.74
C TYR A 38 -4.15 1.39 -13.80
N ALA A 39 -2.91 0.93 -13.94
CA ALA A 39 -1.97 1.38 -14.95
C ALA A 39 -1.25 0.16 -15.50
N ILE A 40 -1.39 -0.11 -16.80
CA ILE A 40 -0.80 -1.27 -17.47
C ILE A 40 0.13 -0.75 -18.58
N PRO A 41 1.39 -1.22 -18.65
CA PRO A 41 2.28 -0.87 -19.74
C PRO A 41 1.81 -1.50 -21.06
N LEU A 42 1.85 -0.73 -22.14
CA LEU A 42 1.70 -1.22 -23.49
C LEU A 42 3.09 -1.37 -24.08
N PHE A 43 3.60 -2.61 -24.09
CA PHE A 43 4.99 -2.89 -24.41
C PHE A 43 5.30 -2.64 -25.90
N PRO A 44 6.41 -1.94 -26.20
CA PRO A 44 6.93 -1.84 -27.56
C PRO A 44 7.70 -3.10 -27.96
N ALA A 45 8.07 -3.19 -29.24
CA ALA A 45 8.83 -4.32 -29.78
C ALA A 45 10.26 -4.45 -29.20
N SER A 46 10.78 -3.39 -28.58
CA SER A 46 12.09 -3.39 -27.90
C SER A 46 12.04 -4.00 -26.49
N GLN A 47 10.85 -4.31 -25.97
CA GLN A 47 10.69 -4.95 -24.67
C GLN A 47 11.37 -6.32 -24.67
N VAL A 48 12.19 -6.57 -23.66
CA VAL A 48 12.94 -7.83 -23.50
C VAL A 48 12.02 -8.96 -23.05
N ASP A 49 11.10 -8.67 -22.14
CA ASP A 49 10.20 -9.65 -21.53
C ASP A 49 8.82 -9.04 -21.26
N GLU A 50 7.81 -9.50 -22.00
CA GLU A 50 6.42 -9.05 -21.87
C GLU A 50 5.72 -9.57 -20.59
N GLY A 51 6.32 -10.53 -19.87
CA GLY A 51 5.79 -11.05 -18.61
C GLY A 51 6.04 -10.13 -17.41
N LYS A 52 6.82 -9.07 -17.58
CA LYS A 52 7.16 -8.11 -16.52
C LYS A 52 6.05 -7.09 -16.33
N GLY A 53 5.95 -6.54 -15.12
CA GLY A 53 5.05 -5.41 -14.80
C GLY A 53 5.67 -4.03 -15.06
N TYR A 54 6.85 -3.97 -15.70
CA TYR A 54 7.62 -2.75 -15.93
C TYR A 54 8.35 -2.81 -17.28
N TYR A 55 8.75 -1.66 -17.80
CA TYR A 55 9.52 -1.55 -19.02
C TYR A 55 10.96 -2.04 -18.83
N ASP A 56 11.35 -3.02 -19.65
CA ASP A 56 12.70 -3.54 -19.76
C ASP A 56 13.08 -3.51 -21.24
N LEU A 57 13.73 -2.44 -21.67
CA LEU A 57 13.87 -2.09 -23.08
C LEU A 57 15.29 -2.35 -23.56
N ASN A 58 15.43 -3.03 -24.69
CA ASN A 58 16.69 -3.20 -25.40
C ASN A 58 16.79 -2.17 -26.53
N LEU A 59 17.43 -1.04 -26.23
CA LEU A 59 17.61 0.08 -27.15
C LEU A 59 19.07 0.23 -27.57
N ALA A 60 19.30 0.60 -28.84
CA ALA A 60 20.62 1.02 -29.26
C ALA A 60 20.99 2.38 -28.65
N PRO A 61 22.29 2.72 -28.53
CA PRO A 61 22.71 4.03 -28.03
C PRO A 61 22.05 5.19 -28.80
N ASN A 62 21.51 6.16 -28.06
CA ASN A 62 20.78 7.33 -28.57
C ASN A 62 19.44 7.06 -29.28
N GLN A 63 18.96 5.81 -29.29
CA GLN A 63 17.63 5.50 -29.80
C GLN A 63 16.56 6.06 -28.84
N LYS A 64 15.53 6.67 -29.41
CA LYS A 64 14.36 7.17 -28.66
C LYS A 64 13.17 6.25 -28.87
N GLU A 65 12.36 6.12 -27.84
CA GLU A 65 11.13 5.34 -27.89
C GLU A 65 9.99 6.04 -27.14
N ILE A 66 8.76 5.83 -27.61
CA ILE A 66 7.54 6.32 -26.98
C ILE A 66 6.97 5.20 -26.11
N LEU A 67 6.94 5.43 -24.79
CA LEU A 67 6.30 4.51 -23.84
C LEU A 67 4.82 4.86 -23.70
N ARG A 68 3.96 3.84 -23.62
CA ARG A 68 2.50 4.01 -23.63
C ARG A 68 1.87 3.27 -22.47
N LEU A 69 1.03 3.95 -21.69
CA LEU A 69 0.33 3.34 -20.57
C LEU A 69 -1.17 3.30 -20.87
N GLU A 70 -1.80 2.18 -20.58
CA GLU A 70 -3.25 2.15 -20.41
C GLU A 70 -3.57 2.48 -18.95
N VAL A 71 -4.39 3.50 -18.74
CA VAL A 71 -4.87 3.91 -17.41
C VAL A 71 -6.37 3.76 -17.37
N GLY A 72 -6.87 3.04 -16.38
CA GLY A 72 -8.31 2.83 -16.20
C GLY A 72 -8.81 3.29 -14.84
N ASN A 73 -10.04 3.81 -14.84
CA ASN A 73 -10.80 4.15 -13.65
C ASN A 73 -11.79 3.01 -13.35
N THR A 74 -11.68 2.38 -12.19
CA THR A 74 -12.57 1.30 -11.76
C THR A 74 -13.63 1.77 -10.75
N SER A 75 -13.67 3.07 -10.45
CA SER A 75 -14.72 3.66 -9.59
C SER A 75 -15.96 4.07 -10.38
N ALA A 76 -17.06 4.31 -9.66
CA ALA A 76 -18.28 4.87 -10.22
C ALA A 76 -18.18 6.38 -10.53
N GLU A 77 -17.20 7.06 -9.95
CA GLU A 77 -17.06 8.51 -10.02
C GLU A 77 -15.98 8.90 -11.05
N PRO A 78 -16.13 10.03 -11.77
CA PRO A 78 -15.07 10.53 -12.63
C PRO A 78 -13.80 10.90 -11.85
N ILE A 79 -12.63 10.61 -12.41
CA ILE A 79 -11.33 10.96 -11.84
C ILE A 79 -10.55 11.92 -12.75
N ARG A 80 -9.61 12.66 -12.16
CA ARG A 80 -8.57 13.40 -12.90
C ARG A 80 -7.24 12.71 -12.69
N VAL A 81 -6.54 12.42 -13.77
CA VAL A 81 -5.24 11.74 -13.73
C VAL A 81 -4.16 12.70 -14.23
N GLN A 82 -3.06 12.79 -13.49
CA GLN A 82 -1.83 13.44 -13.92
C GLN A 82 -0.75 12.37 -14.03
N VAL A 83 -0.03 12.35 -15.15
CA VAL A 83 1.07 11.41 -15.39
C VAL A 83 2.37 12.20 -15.46
N THR A 84 3.30 11.91 -14.55
CA THR A 84 4.63 12.52 -14.51
C THR A 84 5.69 11.42 -14.49
N PRO A 85 6.70 11.46 -15.38
CA PRO A 85 7.82 10.55 -15.29
C PRO A 85 8.72 10.97 -14.11
N HIS A 86 9.18 10.00 -13.34
CA HIS A 86 10.19 10.20 -12.30
C HIS A 86 11.29 9.16 -12.44
N THR A 87 12.53 9.61 -12.25
CA THR A 87 13.72 8.78 -12.16
C THR A 87 13.75 8.10 -10.79
N ALA A 88 14.02 6.80 -10.80
CA ALA A 88 14.28 6.06 -9.57
C ALA A 88 15.64 6.46 -9.00
N TYR A 89 15.78 6.44 -7.68
CA TYR A 89 17.07 6.54 -7.02
C TYR A 89 17.10 5.68 -5.75
N THR A 90 18.29 5.25 -5.34
CA THR A 90 18.46 4.55 -4.06
C THR A 90 18.78 5.56 -2.95
N ASN A 91 17.95 5.63 -1.91
CA ASN A 91 18.20 6.50 -0.77
C ASN A 91 19.31 5.95 0.14
N VAL A 92 19.73 6.74 1.15
CA VAL A 92 20.80 6.36 2.08
C VAL A 92 20.50 5.11 2.93
N LEU A 93 19.25 4.67 2.96
CA LEU A 93 18.80 3.46 3.66
C LEU A 93 18.68 2.25 2.72
N GLY A 94 19.10 2.38 1.45
CA GLY A 94 19.03 1.30 0.46
C GLY A 94 17.62 1.06 -0.09
N LYS A 95 16.70 2.01 0.03
CA LYS A 95 15.34 1.92 -0.55
C LYS A 95 15.27 2.70 -1.86
N VAL A 96 14.60 2.10 -2.85
CA VAL A 96 14.31 2.78 -4.12
C VAL A 96 13.17 3.77 -3.91
N GLU A 97 13.38 5.01 -4.33
CA GLU A 97 12.41 6.09 -4.26
C GLU A 97 12.18 6.70 -5.64
N TYR A 98 10.95 7.15 -5.90
CA TYR A 98 10.48 7.68 -7.19
C TYR A 98 9.88 9.10 -7.06
N GLY A 99 10.07 9.75 -5.91
CA GLY A 99 9.38 10.99 -5.55
C GLY A 99 10.17 12.28 -5.71
N LYS A 100 11.46 12.19 -6.10
CA LYS A 100 12.29 13.37 -6.40
C LYS A 100 12.51 13.47 -7.90
N ASP A 101 12.60 14.68 -8.40
CA ASP A 101 13.18 14.91 -9.73
C ASP A 101 14.68 14.60 -9.62
N ALA A 102 15.15 13.45 -10.13
CA ALA A 102 16.58 13.23 -10.21
C ALA A 102 17.14 14.08 -11.35
N ILE A 103 18.00 15.04 -10.99
CA ILE A 103 18.67 15.96 -11.92
C ILE A 103 19.73 15.21 -12.75
N GLU A 104 20.23 14.09 -12.22
CA GLU A 104 21.19 13.19 -12.88
C GLU A 104 20.61 11.77 -12.98
N ALA A 105 20.97 11.06 -14.05
CA ALA A 105 20.68 9.64 -14.18
C ALA A 105 21.46 8.84 -13.14
N ASP A 106 20.87 7.76 -12.61
CA ASP A 106 21.62 6.80 -11.80
C ASP A 106 22.76 6.21 -12.64
N PRO A 107 23.98 6.07 -12.08
CA PRO A 107 25.19 5.66 -12.79
C PRO A 107 25.15 4.22 -13.33
#